data_AF-W1WIR3-F1
#
_entry.id   AF-W1WIR3-F1
#
_cell.length_a   1.000
_cell.length_b   1.000
_cell.length_c   1.000
_cell.angle_alpha   90.00
_cell.angle_beta   90.00
_cell.angle_gamma   90.00
#
_symmetry.space_group_name_H-M   'P 1'
#
loop_
_entity.id
_entity.type
_entity.pdbx_description
1 polymer ?
#
loop_
_entity_poly.entity_id
_entity_poly.type
_entity_poly.pdbx_seq_one_letter_code
_entity_poly.pdbx_strand_id
1 'polypeptide(L)'
;YTDWSIDVGDYKYEGITLNEVEQNLYAIEDQEQNFVVISPSKAILIDNKMYNFVQVCNDEDTDLLHIELSVTNDGEQGAIIYGKNELGPQETFHIIEEFIAHHKVPSLDDWEIVLDLRPKMESYLKGTNDD
;
A
#
# COMPACT_ATOMS: atom_id res chain seq x y z
N TYR A 1 3.14 8.14 16.39
CA TYR A 1 2.51 8.76 15.23
C TYR A 1 1.00 8.76 15.43
N THR A 2 0.45 9.83 16.02
CA THR A 2 -0.97 9.89 16.42
C THR A 2 -1.94 9.92 15.26
N ASP A 3 -1.47 10.40 14.11
CA ASP A 3 -2.28 10.58 12.90
C ASP A 3 -2.22 9.35 11.99
N TRP A 4 -1.87 8.19 12.53
CA TRP A 4 -1.67 6.93 11.80
C TRP A 4 -2.36 5.78 12.54
N SER A 5 -2.79 4.78 11.78
CA SER A 5 -3.46 3.59 12.29
C SER A 5 -2.86 2.31 11.72
N ILE A 6 -2.96 1.24 12.50
CA ILE A 6 -2.74 -0.14 12.05
C ILE A 6 -4.07 -0.88 12.07
N ASP A 7 -4.36 -1.62 11.00
CA ASP A 7 -5.48 -2.55 10.86
C ASP A 7 -4.93 -3.94 10.53
N VAL A 8 -5.31 -4.93 11.33
CA VAL A 8 -4.89 -6.33 11.18
C VAL A 8 -6.09 -7.26 10.86
N GLY A 9 -7.20 -6.67 10.39
CA GLY A 9 -8.44 -7.35 10.05
C GLY A 9 -9.45 -7.36 11.19
N ASP A 10 -9.17 -8.10 12.26
CA ASP A 10 -10.08 -8.22 13.41
C ASP A 10 -10.04 -7.01 14.34
N TYR A 11 -8.98 -6.21 14.24
CA TYR A 11 -8.76 -5.06 15.10
C TYR A 11 -8.05 -3.94 14.35
N LYS A 12 -8.51 -2.71 14.60
CA LYS A 12 -7.88 -1.48 14.13
C LYS A 12 -7.61 -0.57 15.32
N TYR A 13 -6.40 0.00 15.38
CA TYR A 13 -6.02 0.97 16.40
C TYR A 13 -5.33 2.18 15.80
N GLU A 14 -5.56 3.32 16.45
CA GLU A 14 -5.06 4.63 16.07
C GLU A 14 -3.90 5.02 17.02
N GLY A 15 -2.94 5.79 16.51
CA GLY A 15 -1.79 6.23 17.27
C GLY A 15 -0.75 5.13 17.45
N ILE A 16 0.09 4.95 16.43
CA ILE A 16 1.06 3.84 16.35
C ILE A 16 2.49 4.27 16.68
N THR A 17 3.34 3.30 16.96
CA THR A 17 4.80 3.41 17.03
C THR A 17 5.45 2.61 15.90
N LEU A 18 6.68 2.98 15.52
CA LEU A 18 7.43 2.19 14.53
C LEU A 18 7.77 0.79 15.04
N ASN A 19 7.95 0.62 16.35
CA ASN A 19 8.16 -0.70 16.94
C ASN A 19 6.93 -1.61 16.75
N GLU A 20 5.70 -1.09 16.87
CA GLU A 20 4.49 -1.86 16.59
C GLU A 20 4.42 -2.24 15.11
N VAL A 21 4.81 -1.34 14.20
CA VAL A 21 4.92 -1.67 12.77
C VAL A 21 5.88 -2.86 12.57
N GLU A 22 7.11 -2.76 13.09
CA GLU A 22 8.12 -3.81 12.96
C GLU A 22 7.63 -5.16 13.52
N GLN A 23 6.99 -5.15 14.70
CA GLN A 23 6.42 -6.35 15.29
C GLN A 23 5.34 -7.01 14.42
N ASN A 24 4.51 -6.21 13.73
CA ASN A 24 3.51 -6.74 12.82
C ASN A 24 4.15 -7.40 11.59
N LEU A 25 5.28 -6.89 11.09
CA LEU A 25 5.99 -7.51 9.96
C LEU A 25 6.54 -8.89 10.32
N TYR A 26 7.14 -9.02 11.50
CA TYR A 26 7.61 -10.31 12.00
C TYR A 26 6.46 -11.29 12.28
N ALA A 27 5.33 -10.82 12.83
CA ALA A 27 4.15 -11.67 13.03
C ALA A 27 3.59 -12.20 11.69
N ILE A 28 3.72 -11.43 10.60
CA ILE A 28 3.34 -11.90 9.26
C ILE A 28 4.33 -12.96 8.77
N GLU A 29 5.64 -12.69 8.83
CA GLU A 29 6.69 -13.65 8.44
C GLU A 29 6.57 -14.99 9.21
N ASP A 30 6.27 -14.93 10.51
CA ASP A 30 6.05 -16.11 11.37
C ASP A 30 4.68 -16.79 11.14
N GLN A 31 3.87 -16.30 10.19
CA GLN A 31 2.52 -16.79 9.85
C GLN A 31 1.51 -16.71 11.01
N GLU A 32 1.79 -15.89 12.02
CA GLU A 32 0.86 -15.62 13.13
C GLU A 32 -0.23 -14.61 12.72
N GLN A 33 0.04 -13.81 11.68
CA GLN A 33 -0.83 -12.79 11.13
C GLN A 33 -0.87 -12.85 9.60
N ASN A 34 -2.05 -12.67 9.00
CA ASN A 34 -2.20 -12.75 7.54
C ASN A 34 -1.70 -11.47 6.84
N PHE A 35 -1.96 -10.30 7.42
CA PHE A 35 -1.62 -9.02 6.83
C PHE A 35 -1.62 -7.89 7.87
N VAL A 36 -1.09 -6.73 7.48
CA VAL A 36 -1.23 -5.46 8.19
C VAL A 36 -1.50 -4.35 7.18
N VAL A 37 -2.44 -3.46 7.48
CA VAL A 37 -2.67 -2.21 6.73
C VAL A 37 -2.30 -1.03 7.62
N ILE A 38 -1.43 -0.16 7.12
CA ILE A 38 -0.92 1.02 7.80
C ILE A 38 -1.40 2.25 7.04
N SER A 39 -2.22 3.06 7.70
CA SER A 39 -2.92 4.17 7.05
C SER A 39 -2.71 5.47 7.81
N PRO A 40 -2.33 6.57 7.14
CA PRO A 40 -2.43 7.90 7.71
C PRO A 40 -3.91 8.31 7.77
N SER A 41 -4.25 9.14 8.76
CA SER A 41 -5.59 9.74 8.91
C SER A 41 -6.01 10.61 7.73
N LYS A 42 -5.03 11.13 6.99
CA LYS A 42 -5.19 11.83 5.71
C LYS A 42 -4.10 11.37 4.76
N ALA A 43 -4.44 11.17 3.50
CA ALA A 43 -3.47 10.78 2.49
C ALA A 43 -2.30 11.77 2.42
N ILE A 44 -1.10 11.23 2.21
CA ILE A 44 0.15 12.00 2.18
C ILE A 44 0.47 12.38 0.74
N LEU A 45 0.70 13.67 0.49
CA LEU A 45 1.12 14.17 -0.82
C LEU A 45 2.63 14.05 -0.99
N ILE A 46 3.07 13.26 -1.97
CA ILE A 46 4.48 13.08 -2.35
C ILE A 46 4.55 13.16 -3.88
N ASP A 47 5.33 14.10 -4.42
CA ASP A 47 5.53 14.29 -5.86
C ASP A 47 4.24 14.26 -6.71
N ASN A 48 3.23 15.04 -6.30
CA ASN A 48 1.90 15.14 -6.93
C ASN A 48 1.08 13.83 -6.93
N LYS A 49 1.40 12.91 -6.02
CA LYS A 49 0.64 11.69 -5.77
C LYS A 49 0.20 11.63 -4.32
N MET A 50 -1.01 11.17 -4.10
CA MET A 50 -1.61 10.95 -2.79
C MET A 50 -1.43 9.49 -2.39
N TYR A 51 -0.79 9.25 -1.26
CA TYR A 51 -0.57 7.92 -0.70
C TYR A 51 -1.57 7.66 0.42
N ASN A 52 -2.40 6.62 0.27
CA ASN A 52 -3.56 6.39 1.14
C ASN A 52 -3.31 5.35 2.23
N PHE A 53 -2.52 4.32 1.94
CA PHE A 53 -2.16 3.25 2.86
C PHE A 53 -0.98 2.44 2.33
N VAL A 54 -0.35 1.69 3.23
CA VAL A 54 0.56 0.57 2.94
C VAL A 54 -0.10 -0.71 3.42
N GLN A 55 -0.08 -1.78 2.63
CA GLN A 55 -0.46 -3.12 3.09
C GLN A 55 0.76 -4.03 3.01
N VAL A 56 0.93 -4.92 3.98
CA VAL A 56 1.92 -5.99 3.92
C VAL A 56 1.23 -7.32 4.23
N CYS A 57 1.57 -8.36 3.48
CA CYS A 57 1.14 -9.73 3.73
C CYS A 57 2.28 -10.71 3.42
N ASN A 58 2.04 -12.00 3.67
CA ASN A 58 2.95 -13.03 3.18
C ASN A 58 2.94 -13.04 1.64
N ASP A 59 4.10 -13.28 1.05
CA ASP A 59 4.22 -13.68 -0.34
C ASP A 59 3.76 -15.14 -0.45
N GLU A 60 2.83 -15.45 -1.37
CA GLU A 60 2.30 -16.81 -1.49
C GLU A 60 3.36 -17.80 -2.04
N ASP A 61 4.38 -17.30 -2.72
CA ASP A 61 5.39 -18.10 -3.39
C ASP A 61 6.67 -18.29 -2.55
N THR A 62 6.86 -17.49 -1.48
CA THR A 62 8.09 -17.48 -0.68
C THR A 62 7.81 -17.31 0.82
N ASP A 63 8.79 -17.56 1.69
CA ASP A 63 8.69 -17.25 3.13
C ASP A 63 8.98 -15.75 3.42
N LEU A 64 8.82 -14.87 2.43
CA LEU A 64 9.09 -13.44 2.52
C LEU A 64 7.79 -12.63 2.48
N LEU A 65 7.92 -11.31 2.55
CA LEU A 65 6.80 -10.38 2.58
C LEU A 65 6.53 -9.80 1.19
N HIS A 66 5.24 -9.58 0.93
CA HIS A 66 4.73 -8.74 -0.15
C HIS A 66 4.24 -7.41 0.43
N ILE A 67 4.69 -6.30 -0.14
CA ILE A 67 4.28 -4.94 0.24
C ILE A 67 3.48 -4.29 -0.88
N GLU A 68 2.43 -3.57 -0.52
CA GLU A 68 1.58 -2.82 -1.42
C GLU A 68 1.46 -1.36 -0.99
N LEU A 69 1.55 -0.44 -1.96
CA LEU A 69 1.34 1.00 -1.77
C LEU A 69 0.14 1.47 -2.58
N SER A 70 -0.80 2.13 -1.91
CA SER A 70 -1.97 2.74 -2.55
C SER A 70 -1.68 4.16 -2.98
N VAL A 71 -1.79 4.41 -4.29
CA VAL A 71 -1.40 5.68 -4.92
C VAL A 71 -2.56 6.24 -5.74
N THR A 72 -2.92 7.49 -5.50
CA THR A 72 -3.85 8.26 -6.34
C THR A 72 -3.12 9.45 -6.93
N ASN A 73 -3.12 9.60 -8.26
CA ASN A 73 -2.55 10.81 -8.88
C ASN A 73 -3.40 12.03 -8.50
N ASP A 74 -2.75 13.19 -8.28
CA ASP A 74 -3.46 14.42 -7.94
C ASP A 74 -4.51 14.77 -9.02
N GLY A 75 -5.76 14.96 -8.57
CA GLY A 75 -6.90 15.24 -9.44
C GLY A 75 -7.51 14.02 -10.18
N GLU A 76 -6.96 12.82 -10.04
CA GLU A 76 -7.55 11.59 -10.62
C GLU A 76 -8.53 10.91 -9.64
N GLN A 77 -9.51 10.21 -10.20
CA GLN A 77 -10.40 9.33 -9.44
C GLN A 77 -9.86 7.90 -9.48
N GLY A 78 -9.85 7.24 -8.32
CA GLY A 78 -9.38 5.86 -8.17
C GLY A 78 -7.89 5.75 -7.86
N ALA A 79 -7.53 4.70 -7.13
CA ALA A 79 -6.14 4.40 -6.76
C ALA A 79 -5.55 3.33 -7.67
N ILE A 80 -4.24 3.36 -7.83
CA ILE A 80 -3.43 2.25 -8.34
C ILE A 80 -2.72 1.65 -7.13
N ILE A 81 -2.79 0.33 -6.98
CA ILE A 81 -2.06 -0.42 -5.97
C ILE A 81 -0.81 -0.98 -6.62
N TYR A 82 0.34 -0.52 -6.16
CA TYR A 82 1.65 -1.01 -6.58
C TYR A 82 2.15 -2.03 -5.57
N GLY A 83 2.60 -3.19 -6.03
CA GLY A 83 3.08 -4.29 -5.20
C GLY A 83 4.53 -4.67 -5.47
N LYS A 84 5.21 -5.19 -4.45
CA LYS A 84 6.56 -5.75 -4.56
C LYS A 84 6.71 -6.97 -3.64
N ASN A 85 7.10 -8.09 -4.25
CA ASN A 85 7.33 -9.37 -3.60
C ASN A 85 8.75 -9.50 -3.04
N GLU A 86 9.00 -10.63 -2.37
CA GLU A 86 10.33 -11.11 -1.97
C GLU A 86 11.14 -10.14 -1.07
N LEU A 87 10.47 -9.44 -0.15
CA LEU A 87 11.14 -8.55 0.80
C LEU A 87 11.21 -9.15 2.21
N GLY A 88 12.37 -9.04 2.84
CA GLY A 88 12.51 -9.38 4.27
C GLY A 88 11.88 -8.32 5.20
N PRO A 89 11.58 -8.64 6.46
CA PRO A 89 10.98 -7.71 7.42
C PRO A 89 11.77 -6.40 7.59
N GLN A 90 13.10 -6.46 7.60
CA GLN A 90 13.94 -5.27 7.75
C GLN A 90 13.86 -4.33 6.54
N GLU A 91 13.81 -4.88 5.33
CA GLU A 91 13.70 -4.08 4.10
C GLU A 91 12.31 -3.45 4.00
N THR A 92 11.26 -4.23 4.27
CA THR A 92 9.88 -3.78 4.34
C THR A 92 9.70 -2.70 5.41
N PHE A 93 10.30 -2.90 6.59
CA PHE A 93 10.28 -1.93 7.68
C PHE A 93 10.92 -0.60 7.27
N HIS A 94 12.08 -0.64 6.60
CA HIS A 94 12.77 0.57 6.17
C HIS A 94 11.91 1.39 5.17
N ILE A 95 11.22 0.73 4.24
CA ILE A 95 10.28 1.39 3.33
C ILE A 95 9.16 2.11 4.10
N ILE A 96 8.57 1.41 5.08
CA ILE A 96 7.47 1.96 5.88
C ILE A 96 7.95 3.07 6.81
N GLU A 97 9.14 2.94 7.39
CA GLU A 97 9.77 3.97 8.23
C GLU A 97 10.01 5.25 7.43
N GLU A 98 10.65 5.18 6.26
CA GLU A 98 10.86 6.35 5.39
C GLU A 98 9.52 6.98 4.98
N PHE A 99 8.48 6.17 4.76
CA PHE A 99 7.15 6.67 4.45
C PHE A 99 6.51 7.42 5.62
N ILE A 100 6.49 6.82 6.81
CA ILE A 100 5.84 7.39 8.00
C ILE A 100 6.63 8.59 8.54
N ALA A 101 7.95 8.46 8.69
CA ALA A 101 8.79 9.43 9.38
C ALA A 101 9.28 10.56 8.47
N HIS A 102 9.45 10.28 7.18
CA HIS A 102 10.09 11.18 6.24
C HIS A 102 9.24 11.54 5.03
N HIS A 103 8.03 10.98 4.91
CA HIS A 103 7.14 11.16 3.76
C HIS A 103 7.86 10.89 2.44
N LYS A 104 8.64 9.82 2.41
CA LYS A 104 9.36 9.34 1.23
C LYS A 104 8.92 7.94 0.88
N VAL A 105 8.96 7.66 -0.41
CA VAL A 105 8.64 6.35 -0.96
C VAL A 105 9.71 5.97 -1.97
N PRO A 106 10.01 4.68 -2.15
CA PRO A 106 10.92 4.23 -3.19
C PRO A 106 10.37 4.56 -4.58
N SER A 107 11.23 4.49 -5.60
CA SER A 107 10.73 4.48 -6.98
C SER A 107 9.80 3.26 -7.17
N LEU A 108 8.69 3.50 -7.87
CA LEU A 108 7.70 2.48 -8.22
C LEU A 108 7.95 1.89 -9.61
N ASP A 109 9.04 2.27 -10.29
CA ASP A 109 9.34 1.80 -11.66
C ASP A 109 9.54 0.28 -11.73
N ASP A 110 10.07 -0.32 -10.66
CA ASP A 110 10.30 -1.77 -10.51
C ASP A 110 9.23 -2.45 -9.63
N TRP A 111 8.04 -1.84 -9.52
CA TRP A 111 6.89 -2.38 -8.78
C TRP A 111 5.80 -2.78 -9.77
N GLU A 112 5.10 -3.86 -9.46
CA GLU A 112 4.01 -4.37 -10.29
C GLU A 112 2.70 -3.65 -9.96
N ILE A 113 1.84 -3.45 -10.96
CA ILE A 113 0.48 -2.96 -10.71
C ILE A 113 -0.38 -4.16 -10.31
N VAL A 114 -0.67 -4.27 -9.01
CA VAL A 114 -1.54 -5.32 -8.46
C VAL A 114 -3.00 -5.04 -8.80
N LEU A 115 -3.42 -3.77 -8.71
CA LEU A 115 -4.80 -3.39 -8.94
C LEU A 115 -4.91 -1.94 -9.44
N ASP A 116 -5.64 -1.74 -10.53
CA ASP A 116 -5.99 -0.41 -11.05
C ASP A 116 -7.48 -0.14 -10.82
N LEU A 117 -7.79 0.74 -9.86
CA LEU A 117 -9.16 1.14 -9.48
C LEU A 117 -9.61 2.42 -10.19
N ARG A 118 -8.82 2.96 -11.12
CA ARG A 118 -9.25 4.12 -11.88
C ARG A 118 -10.45 3.75 -12.75
N PRO A 119 -11.36 4.70 -13.03
CA PRO A 119 -12.42 4.49 -14.00
C PRO A 119 -11.80 4.00 -15.30
N LYS A 120 -12.20 2.80 -15.74
CA LYS A 120 -11.90 2.39 -17.11
C LYS A 120 -12.51 3.45 -18.00
N MET A 121 -11.71 4.02 -18.90
CA MET A 121 -12.25 4.90 -19.93
C MET A 121 -13.31 4.07 -20.65
N GLU A 122 -14.60 4.38 -20.45
CA GLU A 122 -15.62 3.85 -21.33
C GLU A 122 -15.22 4.35 -22.70
N SER A 123 -14.68 3.44 -23.53
CA SER A 123 -14.48 3.73 -24.93
C SER A 123 -15.83 4.19 -25.42
N TYR A 124 -15.94 5.47 -25.76
CA TYR A 124 -17.05 5.98 -26.52
C TYR A 124 -17.11 5.13 -27.79
N LEU A 125 -17.88 4.04 -27.76
CA LEU A 125 -18.37 3.35 -28.94
C LEU A 125 -19.39 4.32 -29.55
N LYS A 126 -18.83 5.36 -30.17
CA LYS A 126 -19.56 6.31 -30.98
C LYS A 126 -19.89 5.58 -32.27
N GLY A 127 -21.07 4.95 -32.24
CA GLY A 127 -21.97 4.69 -33.36
C GLY A 127 -21.39 4.12 -34.66
N THR A 128 -21.86 2.94 -35.00
CA THR A 128 -22.50 2.75 -36.31
C THR A 128 -23.85 2.10 -36.06
N ASN A 129 -24.91 2.93 -36.05
CA ASN A 129 -26.19 2.46 -36.57
C ASN A 129 -25.93 2.15 -38.04
N ASP A 130 -26.06 0.90 -38.43
CA ASP A 130 -26.35 0.56 -39.81
C ASP A 130 -27.69 -0.20 -39.81
N ASP A 131 -28.62 0.33 -40.60
CA ASP A 131 -29.99 -0.12 -40.89
C ASP A 131 -30.10 -1.60 -41.29
#